data_AF-A0AAE5GSV5-F1
#
_entry.id   AF-A0AAE5GSV5-F1
#
_cell.length_a   1.000
_cell.length_b   1.000
_cell.length_c   1.000
_cell.angle_alpha   90.00
_cell.angle_beta   90.00
_cell.angle_gamma   90.00
#
_symmetry.space_group_name_H-M   'P 1'
#
loop_
_entity.id
_entity.type
_entity.pdbx_description
1 polymer ?
#
loop_
_entity_poly.entity_id
_entity_poly.type
_entity_poly.pdbx_seq_one_letter_code
_entity_poly.pdbx_strand_id
1 'polypeptide(L)'
;MVVSTVGLMLKVETRIYIRNLTADILHIMIFKTISEELSNKGFSFFSYDGLSRKEVELIFCKSVSRIEQDILIPRKENKENPGAWSNLYSDREFPPHTDFAYQTLPPKYIVLHCINNDNSNRPTYLLDSDSIPVEAKNKLSKVLWKINHPEKNGTMKIFKKFPSINQTIVRYDPTCMTPYFRKDKWAINLLENVFSTYAEKIIWDKAKILILDNWRCLHSRGVNSLHQGKKEGRVLTRYSIYI
;
A
#
# COMPACT_ATOMS: atom_id res chain seq x y z
N MET A 1 14.00 19.78 -34.99
CA MET A 1 14.67 18.92 -33.99
C MET A 1 14.63 19.70 -32.67
N VAL A 2 13.54 19.55 -31.90
CA VAL A 2 13.37 20.25 -30.61
C VAL A 2 13.31 19.16 -29.55
N VAL A 3 14.40 19.05 -28.79
CA VAL A 3 14.54 18.11 -27.69
C VAL A 3 13.75 18.68 -26.51
N SER A 4 12.79 17.90 -26.01
CA SER A 4 11.97 18.20 -24.84
C SER A 4 12.83 18.24 -23.58
N THR A 5 13.04 19.44 -23.04
CA THR A 5 13.86 19.70 -21.84
C THR A 5 13.13 19.42 -20.52
N VAL A 6 11.90 18.91 -20.55
CA VAL A 6 11.09 18.69 -19.33
C VAL A 6 11.39 17.33 -18.67
N GLY A 7 12.09 16.43 -19.38
CA GLY A 7 12.36 15.07 -18.91
C GLY A 7 13.54 14.89 -17.95
N LEU A 8 14.30 15.94 -17.62
CA LEU A 8 15.60 15.78 -16.93
C LEU A 8 15.63 16.25 -15.46
N MET A 9 14.51 16.60 -14.84
CA MET A 9 14.53 17.26 -13.52
C MET A 9 14.10 16.40 -12.32
N LEU A 10 13.82 15.10 -12.48
CA LEU A 10 13.40 14.23 -11.37
C LEU A 10 14.30 13.00 -11.13
N LYS A 11 15.54 13.02 -11.62
CA LYS A 11 16.58 12.03 -11.27
C LYS A 11 17.81 12.69 -10.67
N VAL A 12 17.62 13.55 -9.68
CA VAL A 12 18.68 13.99 -8.77
C VAL A 12 18.03 14.15 -7.40
N GLU A 13 18.70 13.74 -6.34
CA GLU A 13 18.38 14.12 -4.96
C GLU A 13 18.32 15.64 -4.87
N THR A 14 17.16 16.23 -5.16
CA THR A 14 17.03 17.68 -5.25
C THR A 14 16.16 18.13 -4.08
N ARG A 15 16.81 18.67 -3.05
CA ARG A 15 16.19 19.67 -2.17
C ARG A 15 15.85 20.87 -3.04
N ILE A 16 14.68 20.86 -3.69
CA ILE A 16 14.23 22.01 -4.46
C ILE A 16 13.72 23.06 -3.47
N TYR A 17 14.53 24.10 -3.23
CA TYR A 17 14.06 25.36 -2.66
C TYR A 17 13.18 26.06 -3.72
N ILE A 18 11.88 25.74 -3.76
CA ILE A 18 10.91 26.43 -4.61
C ILE A 18 10.47 27.69 -3.88
N ARG A 19 11.08 28.84 -4.20
CA ARG A 19 10.82 30.10 -3.50
C ARG A 19 9.73 31.01 -4.11
N ASN A 20 9.10 30.67 -5.25
CA ASN A 20 8.16 31.61 -5.92
C ASN A 20 7.03 30.95 -6.76
N LEU A 21 6.51 29.77 -6.39
CA LEU A 21 5.21 29.31 -6.93
C LEU A 21 4.10 29.68 -5.94
N THR A 22 2.95 30.14 -6.45
CA THR A 22 1.75 30.20 -5.60
C THR A 22 1.43 28.77 -5.14
N ALA A 23 0.92 28.62 -3.92
CA ALA A 23 0.63 27.31 -3.33
C ALA A 23 -0.22 26.41 -4.26
N ASP A 24 -1.13 27.02 -5.01
CA ASP A 24 -2.01 26.34 -5.96
C ASP A 24 -1.26 25.68 -7.13
N ILE A 25 -0.23 26.33 -7.69
CA ILE A 25 0.54 25.76 -8.81
C ILE A 25 1.41 24.60 -8.33
N LEU A 26 1.99 24.74 -7.12
CA LEU A 26 2.77 23.68 -6.51
C LEU A 26 1.90 22.43 -6.23
N HIS A 27 0.68 22.63 -5.74
CA HIS A 27 -0.27 21.53 -5.53
C HIS A 27 -0.65 20.82 -6.84
N ILE A 28 -0.93 21.56 -7.91
CA ILE A 28 -1.25 20.96 -9.23
C ILE A 28 -0.09 20.10 -9.74
N MET A 29 1.15 20.59 -9.64
CA MET A 29 2.33 19.84 -10.09
C MET A 29 2.55 18.56 -9.28
N ILE A 30 2.37 18.63 -7.96
CA ILE A 30 2.45 17.47 -7.06
C ILE A 30 1.38 16.44 -7.43
N PHE A 31 0.13 16.85 -7.63
CA PHE A 31 -0.96 15.93 -7.98
C PHE A 31 -0.77 15.25 -9.34
N LYS A 32 -0.29 15.99 -10.34
CA LYS A 32 0.02 15.41 -11.64
C LYS A 32 1.11 14.33 -11.51
N THR A 33 2.16 14.63 -10.74
CA THR A 33 3.25 13.69 -10.48
C THR A 33 2.74 12.43 -9.77
N ILE A 34 1.92 12.59 -8.72
CA ILE A 34 1.31 11.47 -7.98
C ILE A 34 0.47 10.59 -8.92
N SER A 35 -0.37 11.21 -9.76
CA SER A 35 -1.23 10.49 -10.71
C SER A 35 -0.42 9.70 -11.73
N GLU A 36 0.65 10.29 -12.28
CA GLU A 36 1.56 9.62 -13.20
C GLU A 36 2.28 8.44 -12.52
N GLU A 37 2.78 8.60 -11.30
CA GLU A 37 3.43 7.51 -10.55
C GLU A 37 2.46 6.37 -10.22
N LEU A 38 1.25 6.69 -9.77
CA LEU A 38 0.20 5.68 -9.52
C LEU A 38 -0.15 4.91 -10.80
N SER A 39 -0.26 5.60 -11.93
CA SER A 39 -0.49 4.96 -13.23
C SER A 39 0.68 4.10 -13.68
N ASN A 40 1.93 4.49 -13.40
CA ASN A 40 3.12 3.79 -13.88
C ASN A 40 3.49 2.57 -13.02
N LYS A 41 3.50 2.69 -11.69
CA LYS A 41 3.98 1.63 -10.77
C LYS A 41 3.04 1.32 -9.61
N GLY A 42 1.83 1.87 -9.59
CA GLY A 42 0.81 1.59 -8.58
C GLY A 42 1.02 2.30 -7.23
N PHE A 43 2.08 3.08 -7.04
CA PHE A 43 2.30 3.85 -5.82
C PHE A 43 3.19 5.09 -6.05
N SER A 44 3.10 6.06 -5.14
CA SER A 44 3.92 7.28 -5.08
C SER A 44 4.45 7.46 -3.66
N PHE A 45 5.73 7.80 -3.53
CA PHE A 45 6.38 7.99 -2.23
C PHE A 45 7.20 9.29 -2.22
N PHE A 46 6.83 10.23 -1.36
CA PHE A 46 7.40 11.58 -1.34
C PHE A 46 7.44 12.16 0.07
N SER A 47 8.09 13.32 0.23
CA SER A 47 8.08 14.09 1.48
C SER A 47 7.13 15.27 1.34
N TYR A 48 6.30 15.52 2.35
CA TYR A 48 5.42 16.68 2.39
C TYR A 48 5.06 16.99 3.86
N ASP A 49 5.25 18.26 4.25
CA ASP A 49 5.08 18.67 5.64
C ASP A 49 3.60 18.87 5.99
N GLY A 50 3.04 17.85 6.63
CA GLY A 50 1.64 17.83 7.05
C GLY A 50 0.72 17.35 5.94
N LEU A 51 -0.21 16.46 6.27
CA LEU A 51 -1.24 16.00 5.34
C LEU A 51 -2.57 16.00 6.07
N SER A 52 -3.38 17.02 5.81
CA SER A 52 -4.74 17.13 6.32
C SER A 52 -5.70 16.28 5.50
N ARG A 53 -6.85 15.95 6.09
CA ARG A 53 -7.94 15.29 5.36
C ARG A 53 -8.37 16.08 4.11
N LYS A 54 -8.41 17.41 4.19
CA LYS A 54 -8.77 18.27 3.06
C LYS A 54 -7.77 18.15 1.91
N GLU A 55 -6.48 18.05 2.22
CA GLU A 55 -5.45 17.81 1.19
C GLU A 55 -5.57 16.43 0.56
N VAL A 56 -5.92 15.40 1.35
CA VAL A 56 -6.26 14.06 0.82
C VAL A 56 -7.46 14.14 -0.12
N GLU A 57 -8.52 14.86 0.26
CA GLU A 57 -9.69 15.08 -0.60
C GLU A 57 -9.33 15.83 -1.88
N LEU A 58 -8.39 16.78 -1.82
CA LEU A 58 -7.89 17.50 -3.01
C LEU A 58 -7.08 16.60 -3.95
N ILE A 59 -6.26 15.67 -3.41
CA ILE A 59 -5.50 14.70 -4.22
C ILE A 59 -6.44 13.87 -5.10
N PHE A 60 -7.55 13.39 -4.52
CA PHE A 60 -8.47 12.47 -5.19
C PHE A 60 -9.72 13.14 -5.78
N CYS A 61 -9.87 14.46 -5.60
CA CYS A 61 -10.95 15.28 -6.14
C CYS A 61 -12.36 14.72 -5.81
N LYS A 62 -13.37 15.04 -6.65
CA LYS A 62 -14.77 14.58 -6.50
C LYS A 62 -14.97 13.08 -6.73
N SER A 63 -13.92 12.32 -7.02
CA SER A 63 -14.00 10.88 -7.25
C SER A 63 -14.09 10.07 -5.97
N VAL A 64 -14.07 10.71 -4.80
CA VAL A 64 -14.09 10.04 -3.50
C VAL A 64 -15.52 9.89 -2.99
N SER A 65 -15.94 8.64 -2.76
CA SER A 65 -17.23 8.34 -2.12
C SER A 65 -17.13 8.32 -0.60
N ARG A 66 -15.98 7.88 -0.05
CA ARG A 66 -15.75 7.78 1.39
C ARG A 66 -14.25 7.82 1.73
N ILE A 67 -13.92 8.49 2.84
CA ILE A 67 -12.59 8.47 3.46
C ILE A 67 -12.70 8.01 4.91
N GLU A 68 -12.02 6.92 5.23
CA GLU A 68 -11.81 6.45 6.60
C GLU A 68 -10.39 6.81 7.03
N GLN A 69 -10.20 7.14 8.31
CA GLN A 69 -8.90 7.55 8.85
C GLN A 69 -8.59 6.76 10.11
N ASP A 70 -7.38 6.18 10.17
CA ASP A 70 -6.86 5.44 11.31
C ASP A 70 -5.48 5.96 11.73
N ILE A 71 -5.09 5.69 12.98
CA ILE A 71 -3.72 5.88 13.46
C ILE A 71 -3.08 4.51 13.69
N LEU A 72 -2.00 4.24 12.97
CA LEU A 72 -1.24 3.00 13.06
C LEU A 72 -0.03 3.21 13.96
N ILE A 73 -0.01 2.49 15.07
CA ILE A 73 1.10 2.44 16.02
C ILE A 73 1.52 0.98 16.15
N PRO A 74 2.82 0.65 16.03
CA PRO A 74 3.33 -0.66 16.39
C PRO A 74 3.01 -0.93 17.87
N ARG A 75 2.19 -1.95 18.14
CA ARG A 75 1.85 -2.38 19.49
C ARG A 75 2.40 -3.78 19.71
N LYS A 76 2.92 -4.02 20.92
CA LYS A 76 3.06 -5.38 21.43
C LYS A 76 1.65 -5.85 21.82
N GLU A 77 1.22 -6.99 21.28
CA GLU A 77 -0.04 -7.74 21.56
C GLU A 77 -1.22 -6.95 22.16
N ASN A 78 -2.33 -6.84 21.44
CA ASN A 78 -3.54 -6.18 21.93
C ASN A 78 -4.62 -7.19 22.36
N LYS A 79 -4.71 -7.51 23.66
CA LYS A 79 -5.71 -8.46 24.19
C LYS A 79 -7.18 -8.05 23.98
N GLU A 80 -7.46 -6.81 23.60
CA GLU A 80 -8.84 -6.28 23.48
C GLU A 80 -9.54 -6.62 22.17
N ASN A 81 -8.81 -7.05 21.12
CA ASN A 81 -9.45 -7.36 19.82
C ASN A 81 -8.80 -8.55 19.08
N PRO A 82 -9.06 -9.82 19.49
CA PRO A 82 -8.33 -11.03 19.10
C PRO A 82 -8.08 -11.24 17.59
N GLY A 83 -8.93 -10.69 16.72
CA GLY A 83 -8.83 -10.85 15.26
C GLY A 83 -8.00 -9.78 14.52
N ALA A 84 -7.53 -8.73 15.19
CA ALA A 84 -6.75 -7.67 14.54
C ALA A 84 -5.33 -8.13 14.16
N TRP A 85 -4.78 -7.60 13.06
CA TRP A 85 -3.40 -7.86 12.61
C TRP A 85 -2.34 -7.65 13.71
N SER A 86 -2.57 -6.72 14.63
CA SER A 86 -1.72 -6.46 15.80
C SER A 86 -1.64 -7.63 16.79
N ASN A 87 -2.55 -8.61 16.71
CA ASN A 87 -2.56 -9.77 17.60
C ASN A 87 -1.92 -10.99 16.97
N LEU A 88 -2.14 -11.17 15.66
CA LEU A 88 -1.52 -12.25 14.91
C LEU A 88 -0.02 -12.01 14.72
N TYR A 89 0.38 -10.75 14.53
CA TYR A 89 1.76 -10.42 14.19
C TYR A 89 2.42 -9.45 15.17
N SER A 90 1.70 -8.75 16.07
CA SER A 90 2.31 -7.89 17.09
C SER A 90 3.32 -6.88 16.49
N ASP A 91 4.58 -6.95 16.88
CA ASP A 91 5.73 -6.19 16.35
C ASP A 91 6.54 -6.95 15.27
N ARG A 92 6.10 -8.14 14.87
CA ARG A 92 6.71 -8.97 13.81
C ARG A 92 6.36 -8.45 12.41
N GLU A 93 6.88 -9.13 11.40
CA GLU A 93 6.56 -8.82 10.01
C GLU A 93 5.07 -9.06 9.73
N PHE A 94 4.47 -8.16 8.95
CA PHE A 94 3.19 -8.44 8.34
C PHE A 94 3.47 -9.05 6.98
N PRO A 95 2.93 -10.24 6.66
CA PRO A 95 3.05 -10.80 5.32
C PRO A 95 2.40 -9.89 4.25
N PRO A 96 2.68 -10.17 2.97
CA PRO A 96 2.04 -9.47 1.85
C PRO A 96 0.52 -9.52 1.94
N HIS A 97 -0.13 -8.37 1.82
CA HIS A 97 -1.57 -8.26 1.84
C HIS A 97 -2.09 -7.04 1.07
N THR A 98 -3.39 -7.05 0.83
CA THR A 98 -4.21 -5.93 0.37
C THR A 98 -5.10 -5.50 1.52
N ASP A 99 -5.18 -4.20 1.79
CA ASP A 99 -6.04 -3.68 2.85
C ASP A 99 -7.51 -3.99 2.51
N PHE A 100 -8.23 -4.55 3.48
CA PHE A 100 -9.64 -4.96 3.34
C PHE A 100 -9.90 -5.96 2.20
N ALA A 101 -8.96 -6.88 1.93
CA ALA A 101 -9.08 -7.88 0.85
C ALA A 101 -10.39 -8.68 0.87
N TYR A 102 -11.01 -8.85 2.06
CA TYR A 102 -12.28 -9.53 2.21
C TYR A 102 -13.46 -8.76 1.59
N GLN A 103 -13.43 -7.41 1.52
CA GLN A 103 -14.55 -6.62 1.01
C GLN A 103 -14.83 -6.91 -0.47
N THR A 104 -16.07 -6.68 -0.91
CA THR A 104 -16.43 -6.87 -2.33
C THR A 104 -15.66 -5.90 -3.23
N LEU A 105 -15.59 -4.64 -2.82
CA LEU A 105 -14.75 -3.61 -3.41
C LEU A 105 -13.98 -2.93 -2.27
N PRO A 106 -12.69 -3.24 -2.07
CA PRO A 106 -11.88 -2.60 -1.03
C PRO A 106 -11.63 -1.12 -1.37
N PRO A 107 -11.11 -0.30 -0.42
CA PRO A 107 -10.65 1.05 -0.76
C PRO A 107 -9.66 0.96 -1.92
N LYS A 108 -9.78 1.90 -2.87
CA LYS A 108 -8.89 1.94 -4.04
C LYS A 108 -7.51 2.44 -3.65
N TYR A 109 -7.44 3.48 -2.82
CA TYR A 109 -6.16 4.02 -2.41
C TYR A 109 -5.99 3.91 -0.90
N ILE A 110 -4.76 3.59 -0.50
CA ILE A 110 -4.31 3.73 0.89
C ILE A 110 -3.25 4.82 0.92
N VAL A 111 -3.43 5.80 1.81
CA VAL A 111 -2.43 6.84 2.08
C VAL A 111 -1.86 6.60 3.47
N LEU A 112 -0.54 6.49 3.56
CA LEU A 112 0.20 6.38 4.82
C LEU A 112 1.08 7.61 4.99
N HIS A 113 0.83 8.41 6.01
CA HIS A 113 1.62 9.59 6.35
C HIS A 113 2.37 9.36 7.66
N CYS A 114 3.69 9.48 7.63
CA CYS A 114 4.55 9.27 8.79
C CYS A 114 4.65 10.51 9.68
N ILE A 115 3.91 10.47 10.78
CA ILE A 115 3.86 11.53 11.79
C ILE A 115 5.11 11.50 12.69
N ASN A 116 5.52 10.29 13.06
CA ASN A 116 6.73 10.05 13.84
C ASN A 116 7.42 8.76 13.36
N ASN A 117 8.75 8.74 13.34
CA ASN A 117 9.56 7.55 13.05
C ASN A 117 10.65 7.29 14.11
N ASP A 118 10.49 7.83 15.32
CA ASP A 118 11.45 7.66 16.41
C ASP A 118 11.71 6.18 16.73
N ASN A 119 12.98 5.82 16.84
CA ASN A 119 13.45 4.47 17.16
C ASN A 119 12.86 3.37 16.24
N SER A 120 12.63 3.69 14.97
CA SER A 120 12.12 2.75 13.97
C SER A 120 12.92 2.84 12.68
N ASN A 121 13.42 1.70 12.22
CA ASN A 121 13.89 1.53 10.84
C ASN A 121 12.97 0.60 10.03
N ARG A 122 11.75 0.38 10.52
CA ARG A 122 10.82 -0.60 9.99
C ARG A 122 10.42 -0.23 8.56
N PRO A 123 10.74 -1.05 7.55
CA PRO A 123 10.36 -0.75 6.18
C PRO A 123 8.91 -1.15 5.88
N THR A 124 8.36 -0.56 4.81
CA THR A 124 7.20 -1.11 4.10
C THR A 124 7.71 -1.70 2.78
N TYR A 125 7.24 -2.88 2.41
CA TYR A 125 7.52 -3.47 1.10
C TYR A 125 6.27 -3.39 0.22
N LEU A 126 6.46 -3.13 -1.07
CA LEU A 126 5.37 -2.93 -2.04
C LEU A 126 5.61 -3.78 -3.29
N LEU A 127 4.64 -4.61 -3.64
CA LEU A 127 4.64 -5.36 -4.89
C LEU A 127 3.50 -4.84 -5.77
N ASP A 128 3.87 -4.23 -6.89
CA ASP A 128 2.93 -3.94 -7.97
C ASP A 128 2.57 -5.22 -8.73
N SER A 129 1.27 -5.47 -8.93
CA SER A 129 0.80 -6.61 -9.71
C SER A 129 1.28 -6.67 -11.16
N ASP A 130 1.72 -5.55 -11.73
CA ASP A 130 2.28 -5.50 -13.08
C ASP A 130 3.77 -5.81 -13.14
N SER A 131 4.49 -5.77 -12.00
CA SER A 131 5.86 -6.27 -11.92
C SER A 131 5.94 -7.78 -11.71
N ILE A 132 4.82 -8.44 -11.42
CA ILE A 132 4.75 -9.90 -11.26
C ILE A 132 5.03 -10.59 -12.61
N PRO A 133 5.97 -11.55 -12.69
CA PRO A 133 6.22 -12.31 -13.91
C PRO A 133 4.95 -12.94 -14.47
N VAL A 134 4.77 -12.85 -15.78
CA VAL A 134 3.56 -13.33 -16.48
C VAL A 134 3.26 -14.79 -16.16
N GLU A 135 4.27 -15.66 -16.07
CA GLU A 135 4.10 -17.06 -15.70
C GLU A 135 3.51 -17.22 -14.28
N ALA A 136 4.05 -16.48 -13.31
CA ALA A 136 3.57 -16.51 -11.93
C ALA A 136 2.14 -15.96 -11.85
N LYS A 137 1.86 -14.84 -12.52
CA LYS A 137 0.51 -14.24 -12.63
C LYS A 137 -0.50 -15.23 -13.23
N ASN A 138 -0.11 -15.96 -14.28
CA ASN A 138 -0.94 -16.99 -14.91
C ASN A 138 -1.20 -18.21 -14.02
N LYS A 139 -0.22 -18.64 -13.23
CA LYS A 139 -0.40 -19.73 -12.26
C LYS A 139 -1.31 -19.30 -11.12
N LEU A 140 -1.02 -18.16 -10.49
CA LEU A 140 -1.77 -17.63 -9.35
C LEU A 140 -3.23 -17.28 -9.70
N SER A 141 -3.50 -16.76 -10.90
CA SER A 141 -4.86 -16.41 -11.35
C SER A 141 -5.81 -17.61 -11.54
N LYS A 142 -5.27 -18.83 -11.61
CA LYS A 142 -6.06 -20.07 -11.72
C LYS A 142 -6.48 -20.61 -10.35
N VAL A 143 -5.83 -20.18 -9.28
CA VAL A 143 -6.10 -20.69 -7.93
C VAL A 143 -7.38 -20.07 -7.39
N LEU A 144 -8.25 -20.92 -6.86
CA LEU A 144 -9.42 -20.51 -6.11
C LEU A 144 -9.05 -20.40 -4.63
N TRP A 145 -9.36 -19.26 -4.01
CA TRP A 145 -9.05 -18.95 -2.63
C TRP A 145 -10.33 -18.91 -1.83
N LYS A 146 -10.36 -19.64 -0.71
CA LYS A 146 -11.40 -19.53 0.31
C LYS A 146 -11.19 -18.23 1.08
N ILE A 147 -12.26 -17.47 1.26
CA ILE A 147 -12.31 -16.32 2.16
C ILE A 147 -13.04 -16.78 3.43
N ASN A 148 -12.43 -16.54 4.57
CA ASN A 148 -12.98 -16.79 5.90
C ASN A 148 -12.83 -15.52 6.73
N HIS A 149 -13.87 -14.69 6.74
CA HIS A 149 -13.93 -13.44 7.49
C HIS A 149 -15.32 -13.29 8.11
N PRO A 150 -15.48 -12.70 9.32
CA PRO A 150 -16.78 -12.52 9.96
C PRO A 150 -17.83 -11.84 9.06
N GLU A 151 -17.39 -10.86 8.27
CA GLU A 151 -18.26 -10.09 7.37
C GLU A 151 -18.43 -10.74 5.98
N LYS A 152 -17.61 -11.75 5.64
CA LYS A 152 -17.69 -12.40 4.33
C LYS A 152 -17.06 -13.78 4.31
N ASN A 153 -17.84 -14.73 3.81
CA ASN A 153 -17.38 -16.08 3.49
C ASN A 153 -17.61 -16.36 2.00
N GLY A 154 -16.76 -17.22 1.43
CA GLY A 154 -16.93 -17.66 0.04
C GLY A 154 -15.61 -17.99 -0.63
N THR A 155 -15.58 -17.83 -1.94
CA THR A 155 -14.37 -18.04 -2.73
C THR A 155 -14.10 -16.90 -3.69
N MET A 156 -12.83 -16.64 -3.98
CA MET A 156 -12.42 -15.69 -5.01
C MET A 156 -11.09 -16.09 -5.67
N LYS A 157 -10.79 -15.45 -6.81
CA LYS A 157 -9.44 -15.44 -7.37
C LYS A 157 -8.72 -14.19 -6.86
N ILE A 158 -7.42 -14.30 -6.60
CA ILE A 158 -6.63 -13.13 -6.16
C ILE A 158 -6.52 -12.08 -7.26
N PHE A 159 -6.51 -12.48 -8.53
CA PHE A 159 -6.69 -11.58 -9.68
C PHE A 159 -8.13 -11.68 -10.17
N LYS A 160 -8.92 -10.63 -9.98
CA LYS A 160 -10.33 -10.60 -10.41
C LYS A 160 -10.60 -9.36 -11.26
N LYS A 161 -11.12 -9.59 -12.48
CA LYS A 161 -11.64 -8.52 -13.33
C LYS A 161 -13.02 -8.08 -12.81
N PHE A 162 -13.20 -6.78 -12.66
CA PHE A 162 -14.46 -6.14 -12.28
C PHE A 162 -14.99 -5.37 -13.49
N PRO A 163 -16.06 -5.87 -14.16
CA PRO A 163 -16.61 -5.22 -15.35
C PRO A 163 -17.09 -3.80 -15.09
N SER A 164 -17.69 -3.52 -13.93
CA SER A 164 -18.26 -2.21 -13.57
C SER A 164 -17.24 -1.06 -13.56
N ILE A 165 -15.97 -1.37 -13.34
CA ILE A 165 -14.86 -0.41 -13.30
C ILE A 165 -13.79 -0.70 -14.37
N ASN A 166 -14.05 -1.69 -15.24
CA ASN A 166 -13.15 -2.18 -16.28
C ASN A 166 -11.69 -2.39 -15.83
N GLN A 167 -11.47 -2.91 -14.61
CA GLN A 167 -10.15 -3.09 -14.02
C GLN A 167 -9.98 -4.49 -13.44
N THR A 168 -8.74 -4.97 -13.41
CA THR A 168 -8.37 -6.17 -12.65
C THR A 168 -7.82 -5.73 -11.31
N ILE A 169 -8.40 -6.25 -10.24
CA ILE A 169 -7.94 -6.02 -8.87
C ILE A 169 -7.13 -7.24 -8.43
N VAL A 170 -5.94 -7.00 -7.86
CA VAL A 170 -5.20 -7.99 -7.07
C VAL A 170 -5.62 -7.87 -5.60
N ARG A 171 -6.01 -8.99 -4.98
CA ARG A 171 -6.33 -9.03 -3.55
C ARG A 171 -5.84 -10.32 -2.93
N TYR A 172 -5.06 -10.18 -1.89
CA TYR A 172 -4.64 -11.29 -1.06
C TYR A 172 -4.54 -10.81 0.37
N ASP A 173 -4.94 -11.65 1.32
CA ASP A 173 -4.71 -11.40 2.74
C ASP A 173 -4.61 -12.77 3.44
N PRO A 174 -3.44 -13.17 3.94
CA PRO A 174 -3.26 -14.48 4.57
C PRO A 174 -4.05 -14.65 5.87
N THR A 175 -4.57 -13.58 6.47
CA THR A 175 -5.38 -13.65 7.69
C THR A 175 -6.80 -14.15 7.42
N CYS A 176 -7.31 -13.94 6.20
CA CYS A 176 -8.66 -14.34 5.83
C CYS A 176 -8.74 -15.15 4.54
N MET A 177 -7.64 -15.32 3.80
CA MET A 177 -7.60 -16.04 2.53
C MET A 177 -6.66 -17.25 2.59
N THR A 178 -7.16 -18.40 2.16
CA THR A 178 -6.38 -19.64 2.02
C THR A 178 -6.72 -20.33 0.71
N PRO A 179 -5.81 -21.12 0.08
CA PRO A 179 -6.16 -21.89 -1.10
C PRO A 179 -7.34 -22.83 -0.81
N TYR A 180 -8.36 -22.82 -1.67
CA TYR A 180 -9.58 -23.60 -1.47
C TYR A 180 -9.30 -25.10 -1.54
N PHE A 181 -8.47 -25.53 -2.50
CA PHE A 181 -8.04 -26.92 -2.63
C PHE A 181 -6.67 -27.14 -2.00
N ARG A 182 -6.51 -28.27 -1.29
CA ARG A 182 -5.22 -28.66 -0.68
C ARG A 182 -4.07 -28.75 -1.67
N LYS A 183 -4.35 -29.18 -2.90
CA LYS A 183 -3.36 -29.28 -3.98
C LYS A 183 -2.78 -27.92 -4.39
N ASP A 184 -3.45 -26.82 -4.07
CA ASP A 184 -3.05 -25.47 -4.46
C ASP A 184 -2.29 -24.72 -3.35
N LYS A 185 -1.89 -25.42 -2.27
CA LYS A 185 -1.07 -24.83 -1.20
C LYS A 185 0.27 -24.25 -1.69
N TRP A 186 0.81 -24.74 -2.81
CA TRP A 186 2.01 -24.19 -3.44
C TRP A 186 1.87 -22.71 -3.82
N ALA A 187 0.64 -22.21 -3.99
CA ALA A 187 0.37 -20.84 -4.42
C ALA A 187 0.80 -19.80 -3.37
N ILE A 188 0.78 -20.16 -2.08
CA ILE A 188 1.26 -19.30 -1.00
C ILE A 188 2.77 -19.07 -1.18
N ASN A 189 3.55 -20.15 -1.28
CA ASN A 189 4.99 -20.08 -1.46
C ASN A 189 5.37 -19.36 -2.76
N LEU A 190 4.64 -19.59 -3.85
CA LEU A 190 4.87 -18.85 -5.10
C LEU A 190 4.65 -17.34 -4.92
N LEU A 191 3.58 -16.95 -4.24
CA LEU A 191 3.28 -15.54 -3.99
C LEU A 191 4.33 -14.89 -3.08
N GLU A 192 4.75 -15.58 -2.02
CA GLU A 192 5.81 -15.11 -1.12
C GLU A 192 7.14 -14.96 -1.85
N ASN A 193 7.52 -15.93 -2.69
CA ASN A 193 8.76 -15.86 -3.49
C ASN A 193 8.72 -14.71 -4.52
N VAL A 194 7.58 -14.49 -5.17
CA VAL A 194 7.40 -13.35 -6.07
C VAL A 194 7.54 -12.06 -5.26
N PHE A 195 6.87 -11.97 -4.11
CA PHE A 195 6.93 -10.78 -3.29
C PHE A 195 8.35 -10.48 -2.80
N SER A 196 9.08 -11.48 -2.28
CA SER A 196 10.45 -11.28 -1.81
C SER A 196 11.41 -10.86 -2.92
N THR A 197 11.14 -11.26 -4.17
CA THR A 197 12.01 -10.98 -5.32
C THR A 197 11.71 -9.61 -5.94
N TYR A 198 10.44 -9.24 -6.05
CA TYR A 198 10.00 -8.10 -6.86
C TYR A 198 9.44 -6.93 -6.05
N ALA A 199 9.30 -7.07 -4.72
CA ALA A 199 8.80 -5.97 -3.91
C ALA A 199 9.84 -4.85 -3.73
N GLU A 200 9.39 -3.62 -3.87
CA GLU A 200 10.19 -2.42 -3.61
C GLU A 200 10.17 -2.09 -2.11
N LYS A 201 11.33 -1.70 -1.58
CA LYS A 201 11.50 -1.35 -0.16
C LYS A 201 11.36 0.15 0.05
N ILE A 202 10.45 0.53 0.94
CA ILE A 202 10.25 1.90 1.40
C ILE A 202 10.82 2.06 2.80
N ILE A 203 11.75 3.02 2.95
CA ILE A 203 12.29 3.44 4.24
C ILE A 203 11.57 4.72 4.68
N TRP A 204 11.04 4.68 5.89
CA TRP A 204 10.30 5.79 6.46
C TRP A 204 11.22 6.85 7.06
N ASP A 205 10.77 8.08 6.96
CA ASP A 205 11.25 9.24 7.72
C ASP A 205 10.03 10.10 8.07
N LYS A 206 10.18 11.04 8.99
CA LYS A 206 9.14 12.01 9.33
C LYS A 206 8.70 12.78 8.08
N ALA A 207 7.40 13.08 7.98
CA ALA A 207 6.78 13.78 6.86
C ALA A 207 6.84 13.02 5.51
N LYS A 208 7.27 11.75 5.50
CA LYS A 208 7.10 10.88 4.33
C LYS A 208 5.65 10.46 4.18
N ILE A 209 5.19 10.45 2.94
CA ILE A 209 3.87 10.01 2.53
C ILE A 209 4.03 8.93 1.47
N LEU A 210 3.33 7.81 1.67
CA LEU A 210 3.10 6.78 0.67
C LEU A 210 1.63 6.83 0.25
N ILE A 211 1.38 6.94 -1.05
CA ILE A 211 0.07 6.72 -1.64
C ILE A 211 0.18 5.46 -2.50
N LEU A 212 -0.65 4.46 -2.26
CA LEU A 212 -0.66 3.22 -3.04
C LEU A 212 -2.06 2.94 -3.59
N ASP A 213 -2.11 2.44 -4.82
CA ASP A 213 -3.29 1.83 -5.43
C ASP A 213 -3.45 0.42 -4.86
N ASN A 214 -4.32 0.30 -3.87
CA ASN A 214 -4.63 -0.92 -3.15
C ASN A 214 -5.34 -1.96 -4.02
N TRP A 215 -5.83 -1.58 -5.21
CA TRP A 215 -6.33 -2.55 -6.18
C TRP A 215 -5.22 -3.17 -7.03
N ARG A 216 -4.04 -2.54 -7.08
CA ARG A 216 -2.90 -2.95 -7.90
C ARG A 216 -1.73 -3.49 -7.07
N CYS A 217 -1.62 -3.11 -5.81
CA CYS A 217 -0.46 -3.44 -4.97
C CYS A 217 -0.80 -4.43 -3.84
N LEU A 218 0.15 -5.32 -3.58
CA LEU A 218 0.31 -5.95 -2.27
C LEU A 218 1.32 -5.17 -1.46
N HIS A 219 1.14 -5.08 -0.17
CA HIS A 219 2.10 -4.45 0.73
C HIS A 219 2.36 -5.28 1.97
N SER A 220 3.51 -5.06 2.59
CA SER A 220 3.92 -5.78 3.78
C SER A 220 4.70 -4.86 4.72
N ARG A 221 4.84 -5.28 5.97
CA ARG A 221 5.57 -4.52 6.99
C ARG A 221 6.77 -5.34 7.42
N GLY A 222 7.98 -4.80 7.29
CA GLY A 222 9.19 -5.49 7.71
C GLY A 222 9.42 -5.46 9.22
N VAL A 223 10.57 -5.99 9.65
CA VAL A 223 11.07 -5.93 11.03
C VAL A 223 11.63 -4.55 11.36
N ASN A 224 11.45 -4.10 12.60
CA ASN A 224 12.27 -3.04 13.18
C ASN A 224 13.53 -3.68 13.79
N SER A 225 14.70 -3.44 13.22
CA SER A 225 15.96 -4.00 13.73
C SER A 225 16.64 -3.07 14.75
N LEU A 226 16.08 -1.91 15.06
CA LEU A 226 16.54 -1.02 16.12
C LEU A 226 16.09 -1.53 17.50
N HIS A 227 16.47 -2.76 17.85
CA HIS A 227 16.23 -3.34 19.17
C HIS A 227 17.34 -2.91 20.15
N GLN A 228 17.16 -1.75 20.80
CA GLN A 228 18.05 -1.26 21.86
C GLN A 228 17.30 -0.99 23.18
N GLY A 229 16.30 -1.81 23.52
CA GLY A 229 15.51 -1.63 24.75
C GLY A 229 14.57 -0.41 24.77
N LYS A 230 14.58 0.44 23.74
CA LYS A 230 13.65 1.55 23.57
C LYS A 230 12.36 1.10 22.88
N LYS A 231 11.23 1.66 23.30
CA LYS A 231 9.93 1.44 22.66
C LYS A 231 9.93 2.09 21.27
N GLU A 232 9.49 1.35 20.25
CA GLU A 232 9.28 1.88 18.90
C GLU A 232 8.24 3.01 18.96
N GLY A 233 8.62 4.20 18.46
CA GLY A 233 7.82 5.42 18.50
C GLY A 233 7.13 5.74 17.17
N ARG A 234 7.18 4.83 16.19
CA ARG A 234 6.61 5.08 14.87
C ARG A 234 5.10 5.27 14.92
N VAL A 235 4.62 6.33 14.28
CA VAL A 235 3.20 6.65 14.14
C VAL A 235 2.93 6.99 12.68
N LEU A 236 2.03 6.22 12.05
CA LEU A 236 1.52 6.51 10.72
C LEU A 236 0.03 6.88 10.82
N THR A 237 -0.39 7.92 10.13
CA THR A 237 -1.82 8.11 9.83
C THR A 237 -2.14 7.36 8.55
N ARG A 238 -3.19 6.52 8.57
CA ARG A 238 -3.72 5.84 7.38
C ARG A 238 -5.01 6.50 6.94
N TYR A 239 -5.14 6.78 5.65
CA TYR A 239 -6.41 7.09 5.01
C TYR A 239 -6.79 6.00 4.03
N SER A 240 -8.02 5.49 4.14
CA SER A 240 -8.59 4.52 3.21
C SER A 240 -9.60 5.24 2.31
N ILE A 241 -9.30 5.29 1.01
CA ILE A 241 -10.05 6.08 0.02
C ILE A 241 -10.88 5.16 -0.85
N TYR A 242 -12.20 5.31 -0.78
CA TYR A 242 -13.16 4.60 -1.61
C TYR A 242 -13.59 5.52 -2.76
N ILE A 243 -13.72 4.95 -3.96
CA ILE A 243 -14.19 5.62 -5.17
C ILE A 243 -15.46 4.97 -5.70
#